data_AF-A0A174K9W5-F1
#
_entry.id   AF-A0A174K9W5-F1
#
_cell.length_a   1.000
_cell.length_b   1.000
_cell.length_c   1.000
_cell.angle_alpha   90.00
_cell.angle_beta   90.00
_cell.angle_gamma   90.00
#
_symmetry.space_group_name_H-M   'P 1'
#
loop_
_entity.id
_entity.type
_entity.pdbx_description
1 polymer ?
#
loop_
_entity_poly.entity_id
_entity_poly.type
_entity_poly.pdbx_seq_one_letter_code
_entity_poly.pdbx_strand_id
1 'polypeptide(L)'
;MGQKDISLVRYFDDEDRYADLINGFIFDGERVVSGDDIQELDSRITGFLSKIKDGFKIQKYRDSVRKVVLGLGFAIIGLENQDRVHHAMPIRIMLEDAAGYDKQMRRIQKHHRNRKDLQGDEFLGGFSIRDKVYPVITICIYYGDKPYNGAKELYQILEYETLPDKLKVFLNNYKIHVLEIRSFHDIDRFKTDLREVFGFIQRSGNPAEEQKFTFENKERL
;
A
#
# COMPACT_ATOMS: atom_id res chain seq x y z
N MET A 1 -10.47 -4.08 15.99
CA MET A 1 -9.70 -3.17 15.12
C MET A 1 -9.01 -2.04 15.92
N GLY A 2 -8.60 -2.24 17.19
CA GLY A 2 -8.11 -1.12 18.02
C GLY A 2 -6.63 -1.15 18.36
N GLN A 3 -6.10 -2.30 18.80
CA GLN A 3 -4.76 -2.36 19.42
C GLN A 3 -3.70 -2.96 18.50
N LYS A 4 -4.02 -4.05 17.78
CA LYS A 4 -3.11 -4.70 16.82
C LYS A 4 -2.73 -3.80 15.64
N ASP A 5 -3.70 -3.01 15.20
CA ASP A 5 -3.56 -2.08 14.07
C ASP A 5 -2.56 -0.95 14.40
N ILE A 6 -2.71 -0.35 15.59
CA ILE A 6 -1.80 0.69 16.11
C ILE A 6 -0.38 0.16 16.29
N SER A 7 -0.21 -1.12 16.64
CA SER A 7 1.11 -1.74 16.77
C SER A 7 1.82 -1.89 15.43
N LEU A 8 1.13 -2.31 14.37
CA LEU A 8 1.72 -2.47 13.04
C LEU A 8 2.03 -1.12 12.36
N VAL A 9 1.15 -0.13 12.53
CA VAL A 9 1.43 1.25 12.08
C VAL A 9 2.77 1.73 12.63
N ARG A 10 2.96 1.63 13.96
CA ARG A 10 4.21 2.04 14.63
C ARG A 10 5.40 1.17 14.24
N TYR A 11 5.16 -0.11 13.98
CA TYR A 11 6.22 -1.02 13.57
C TYR A 11 6.83 -0.60 12.23
N PHE A 12 6.00 -0.15 11.29
CA PHE A 12 6.43 0.38 9.99
C PHE A 12 6.69 1.89 9.98
N ASP A 13 6.79 2.54 11.15
CA ASP A 13 7.33 3.91 11.20
C ASP A 13 8.84 3.92 10.95
N ASP A 14 9.52 2.82 11.26
CA ASP A 14 10.93 2.57 10.99
C ASP A 14 11.20 2.40 9.49
N GLU A 15 12.07 3.24 8.95
CA GLU A 15 12.35 3.29 7.52
C GLU A 15 13.04 2.03 7.00
N ASP A 16 13.93 1.41 7.77
CA ASP A 16 14.63 0.19 7.37
C ASP A 16 13.66 -0.99 7.29
N ARG A 17 12.72 -1.10 8.25
CA ARG A 17 11.64 -2.10 8.17
C ARG A 17 10.74 -1.85 6.97
N TYR A 18 10.39 -0.59 6.68
CA TYR A 18 9.56 -0.26 5.52
C TYR A 18 10.25 -0.64 4.20
N ALA A 19 11.54 -0.33 4.07
CA ALA A 19 12.35 -0.68 2.92
C ALA A 19 12.51 -2.21 2.77
N ASP A 20 12.73 -2.92 3.86
CA ASP A 20 12.87 -4.37 3.88
C ASP A 20 11.58 -5.10 3.48
N LEU A 21 10.42 -4.58 3.90
CA LEU A 21 9.12 -5.08 3.43
C LEU A 21 8.99 -4.96 1.91
N ILE A 22 9.35 -3.79 1.34
CA ILE A 22 9.33 -3.55 -0.10
C ILE A 22 10.28 -4.52 -0.81
N ASN A 23 11.52 -4.64 -0.35
CA ASN A 23 12.50 -5.54 -0.94
C ASN A 23 12.03 -6.99 -0.90
N GLY A 24 11.54 -7.46 0.25
CA GLY A 24 11.10 -8.84 0.42
C GLY A 24 9.85 -9.21 -0.40
N PHE A 25 8.91 -8.27 -0.54
CA PHE A 25 7.63 -8.53 -1.21
C PHE A 25 7.61 -8.13 -2.70
N ILE A 26 8.13 -6.95 -3.05
CA ILE A 26 8.10 -6.43 -4.43
C ILE A 26 9.32 -6.87 -5.23
N PHE A 27 10.50 -6.94 -4.61
CA PHE A 27 11.77 -7.23 -5.28
C PHE A 27 12.33 -8.62 -4.94
N ASP A 28 11.47 -9.54 -4.48
CA ASP A 28 11.82 -10.93 -4.19
C ASP A 28 13.05 -11.12 -3.26
N GLY A 29 13.30 -10.17 -2.37
CA GLY A 29 14.42 -10.18 -1.42
C GLY A 29 15.69 -9.48 -1.93
N GLU A 30 15.69 -8.95 -3.15
CA GLU A 30 16.77 -8.09 -3.65
C GLU A 30 16.75 -6.75 -2.93
N ARG A 31 17.93 -6.29 -2.48
CA ARG A 31 18.08 -5.02 -1.77
C ARG A 31 18.11 -3.85 -2.75
N VAL A 32 16.93 -3.42 -3.19
CA VAL A 32 16.74 -2.30 -4.12
C VAL A 32 16.51 -0.98 -3.38
N VAL A 33 15.85 -1.04 -2.22
CA VAL A 33 15.47 0.11 -1.38
C VAL A 33 16.20 0.03 -0.05
N SER A 34 16.69 1.16 0.46
CA SER A 34 17.23 1.30 1.82
C SER A 34 16.34 2.23 2.67
N GLY A 35 16.53 2.27 3.99
CA GLY A 35 15.81 3.21 4.85
C GLY A 35 15.97 4.68 4.41
N ASP A 36 17.16 5.06 3.93
CA ASP A 36 17.45 6.41 3.42
C ASP A 36 16.60 6.78 2.18
N ASP A 37 16.07 5.79 1.46
CA ASP A 37 15.19 5.98 0.30
C ASP A 37 13.73 6.23 0.70
N ILE A 38 13.38 6.07 1.97
CA ILE A 38 12.02 6.24 2.50
C ILE A 38 11.82 7.68 2.96
N GLN A 39 10.87 8.38 2.33
CA GLN A 39 10.54 9.77 2.66
C GLN A 39 9.09 9.88 3.13
N GLU A 40 8.88 10.59 4.24
CA GLU A 40 7.53 10.94 4.67
C GLU A 40 6.81 11.82 3.64
N LEU A 41 5.54 11.52 3.39
CA LEU A 41 4.67 12.42 2.65
C LEU A 41 4.18 13.50 3.61
N ASP A 42 4.73 14.71 3.45
CA ASP A 42 4.40 15.93 4.20
C ASP A 42 2.94 15.94 4.70
N SER A 43 2.80 15.86 6.03
CA SER A 43 1.57 15.55 6.79
C SER A 43 0.53 16.68 6.79
N ARG A 44 0.86 17.86 6.26
CA ARG A 44 -0.02 19.05 6.28
C ARG A 44 -1.21 18.99 5.33
N ILE A 45 -1.30 17.95 4.49
CA ILE A 45 -2.33 17.83 3.45
C ILE A 45 -3.41 16.81 3.82
N THR A 46 -3.17 15.93 4.80
CA THR A 46 -4.21 15.05 5.33
C THR A 46 -5.40 15.83 5.82
N GLY A 47 -5.30 17.11 6.22
CA GLY A 47 -6.45 17.94 6.59
C GLY A 47 -7.39 18.35 5.45
N PHE A 48 -6.94 18.38 4.19
CA PHE A 48 -7.75 18.88 3.07
C PHE A 48 -8.78 17.87 2.55
N LEU A 49 -8.52 16.56 2.69
CA LEU A 49 -9.46 15.48 2.31
C LEU A 49 -10.71 15.43 3.21
N SER A 50 -10.75 16.21 4.31
CA SER A 50 -11.85 16.21 5.32
C SER A 50 -13.04 16.96 4.81
N LYS A 51 -12.78 17.90 3.90
CA LYS A 51 -13.79 18.78 3.37
C LYS A 51 -14.52 18.18 2.17
N ILE A 52 -14.19 16.95 1.75
CA ILE A 52 -15.08 16.16 0.89
C ILE A 52 -16.15 15.56 1.82
N LYS A 53 -17.17 16.38 2.10
CA LYS A 53 -18.32 16.04 2.94
C LYS A 53 -19.28 15.10 2.22
N ASP A 54 -19.91 14.26 3.04
CA ASP A 54 -21.15 13.51 2.84
C ASP A 54 -21.12 12.35 1.82
N GLY A 55 -20.48 11.25 2.20
CA GLY A 55 -20.72 9.93 1.60
C GLY A 55 -19.60 8.92 1.83
N PHE A 56 -18.35 9.35 1.75
CA PHE A 56 -17.18 8.47 1.90
C PHE A 56 -16.06 9.21 2.64
N LYS A 57 -15.84 8.87 3.92
CA LYS A 57 -14.71 9.35 4.73
C LYS A 57 -13.41 8.71 4.23
N ILE A 58 -12.94 9.05 3.03
CA ILE A 58 -11.69 8.50 2.40
C ILE A 58 -10.42 8.86 3.21
N GLN A 59 -10.56 9.66 4.27
CA GLN A 59 -9.48 10.36 4.93
C GLN A 59 -8.68 9.55 5.97
N LYS A 60 -9.02 8.29 6.23
CA LYS A 60 -8.42 7.56 7.36
C LYS A 60 -8.24 6.07 7.08
N TYR A 61 -7.69 5.74 5.91
CA TYR A 61 -7.69 4.36 5.44
C TYR A 61 -6.35 3.83 4.94
N ARG A 62 -5.22 4.48 5.25
CA ARG A 62 -3.91 3.83 5.16
C ARG A 62 -3.18 3.98 6.47
N ASP A 63 -2.61 2.89 6.91
CA ASP A 63 -1.83 2.83 8.14
C ASP A 63 -0.51 3.57 7.98
N SER A 64 0.11 3.47 6.80
CA SER A 64 1.31 4.23 6.46
C SER A 64 1.43 4.46 4.96
N VAL A 65 1.96 5.64 4.57
CA VAL A 65 2.25 5.97 3.17
C VAL A 65 3.58 6.70 3.10
N ARG A 66 4.48 6.21 2.25
CA ARG A 66 5.81 6.78 2.05
C ARG A 66 6.07 7.05 0.58
N LYS A 67 6.87 8.08 0.31
CA LYS A 67 7.49 8.29 -1.00
C LYS A 67 8.82 7.52 -0.98
N VAL A 68 8.99 6.62 -1.93
CA VAL A 68 10.15 5.73 -2.02
C VAL A 68 10.99 6.12 -3.22
N VAL A 69 12.29 6.34 -3.01
CA VAL A 69 13.26 6.57 -4.07
C VAL A 69 13.65 5.23 -4.70
N LEU A 70 13.59 5.15 -6.03
CA LEU A 70 13.92 3.94 -6.80
C LEU A 70 14.89 4.33 -7.93
N GLY A 71 16.18 4.44 -7.57
CA GLY A 71 17.20 4.98 -8.47
C GLY A 71 16.91 6.43 -8.84
N LEU A 72 16.67 6.70 -10.14
CA LEU A 72 16.29 8.04 -10.63
C LEU A 72 14.78 8.32 -10.55
N GLY A 73 13.97 7.31 -10.22
CA GLY A 73 12.52 7.40 -10.12
C GLY A 73 12.03 7.52 -8.68
N PHE A 74 10.73 7.81 -8.53
CA PHE A 74 10.04 7.75 -7.24
C PHE A 74 8.71 7.03 -7.39
N ALA A 75 8.31 6.29 -6.35
CA ALA A 75 6.97 5.72 -6.21
C ALA A 75 6.35 6.16 -4.87
N ILE A 76 5.02 6.23 -4.82
CA ILE A 76 4.28 6.35 -3.56
C ILE A 76 3.81 4.96 -3.19
N ILE A 77 4.31 4.43 -2.07
CA ILE A 77 3.91 3.12 -1.56
C ILE A 77 3.09 3.33 -0.30
N GLY A 78 1.91 2.72 -0.26
CA GLY A 78 1.03 2.65 0.91
C GLY A 78 1.02 1.24 1.49
N LEU A 79 0.94 1.14 2.81
CA LEU A 79 0.65 -0.11 3.51
C LEU A 79 -0.74 -0.01 4.14
N GLU A 80 -1.49 -1.10 3.99
CA GLU A 80 -2.81 -1.27 4.56
C GLU A 80 -2.81 -2.58 5.36
N ASN A 81 -2.84 -2.50 6.69
CA ASN A 81 -2.80 -3.66 7.58
C ASN A 81 -4.23 -4.10 7.90
N GLN A 82 -4.54 -5.39 7.75
CA GLN A 82 -5.84 -5.94 8.13
C GLN A 82 -5.75 -7.32 8.78
N ASP A 83 -6.46 -7.50 9.90
CA ASP A 83 -6.69 -8.81 10.54
C ASP A 83 -8.00 -9.48 10.10
N ARG A 84 -8.86 -8.76 9.37
CA ARG A 84 -10.15 -9.23 8.86
C ARG A 84 -10.28 -8.87 7.39
N VAL A 85 -10.78 -9.82 6.61
CA VAL A 85 -11.01 -9.62 5.17
C VAL A 85 -12.15 -8.63 4.95
N HIS A 86 -11.88 -7.56 4.21
CA HIS A 86 -12.91 -6.69 3.67
C HIS A 86 -13.23 -7.11 2.22
N HIS A 87 -14.43 -7.60 1.94
CA HIS A 87 -14.74 -8.18 0.63
C HIS A 87 -14.64 -7.20 -0.55
N ALA A 88 -14.74 -5.89 -0.30
CA ALA A 88 -14.55 -4.85 -1.32
C ALA A 88 -13.12 -4.24 -1.34
N MET A 89 -12.08 -4.98 -0.91
CA MET A 89 -10.69 -4.47 -0.88
C MET A 89 -10.22 -3.87 -2.21
N PRO A 90 -10.46 -4.48 -3.39
CA PRO A 90 -10.13 -3.88 -4.68
C PRO A 90 -10.67 -2.47 -4.88
N ILE A 91 -11.94 -2.22 -4.52
CA ILE A 91 -12.55 -0.89 -4.65
C ILE A 91 -11.91 0.08 -3.65
N ARG A 92 -11.70 -0.36 -2.42
CA ARG A 92 -11.09 0.48 -1.37
C ARG A 92 -9.69 0.93 -1.76
N ILE A 93 -8.81 0.00 -2.14
CA ILE A 93 -7.44 0.31 -2.56
C ILE A 93 -7.45 1.18 -3.83
N MET A 94 -8.32 0.90 -4.80
CA MET A 94 -8.47 1.72 -6.00
C MET A 94 -8.79 3.19 -5.66
N LEU A 95 -9.71 3.43 -4.73
CA LEU A 95 -10.07 4.79 -4.29
C LEU A 95 -8.90 5.48 -3.59
N GLU A 96 -8.14 4.74 -2.77
CA GLU A 96 -6.97 5.30 -2.09
C GLU A 96 -5.85 5.63 -3.08
N ASP A 97 -5.57 4.75 -4.05
CA ASP A 97 -4.52 4.96 -5.06
C ASP A 97 -4.91 6.14 -5.97
N ALA A 98 -6.18 6.23 -6.37
CA ALA A 98 -6.73 7.38 -7.08
C ALA A 98 -6.60 8.69 -6.28
N ALA A 99 -6.85 8.66 -4.97
CA ALA A 99 -6.64 9.82 -4.09
C ALA A 99 -5.15 10.22 -4.01
N GLY A 100 -4.24 9.23 -4.06
CA GLY A 100 -2.80 9.46 -4.18
C GLY A 100 -2.44 10.23 -5.45
N TYR A 101 -2.97 9.82 -6.60
CA TYR A 101 -2.77 10.52 -7.87
C TYR A 101 -3.41 11.92 -7.88
N ASP A 102 -4.63 12.07 -7.36
CA ASP A 102 -5.30 13.38 -7.25
C ASP A 102 -4.47 14.37 -6.41
N LYS A 103 -3.87 13.92 -5.31
CA LYS A 103 -2.96 14.74 -4.50
C LYS A 103 -1.75 15.24 -5.31
N GLN A 104 -1.15 14.39 -6.13
CA GLN A 104 -0.03 14.76 -6.99
C GLN A 104 -0.45 15.77 -8.05
N MET A 105 -1.58 15.52 -8.73
CA MET A 105 -2.15 16.42 -9.73
C MET A 105 -2.43 17.81 -9.15
N ARG A 106 -3.05 17.89 -7.96
CA ARG A 106 -3.30 19.17 -7.27
C ARG A 106 -2.02 19.94 -6.93
N ARG A 107 -0.94 19.23 -6.58
CA ARG A 107 0.37 19.84 -6.30
C ARG A 107 0.97 20.45 -7.56
N ILE A 108 0.93 19.71 -8.67
CA ILE A 108 1.39 20.16 -9.99
C ILE A 108 0.58 21.39 -10.44
N GLN A 109 -0.75 21.32 -10.38
CA GLN A 109 -1.63 22.45 -10.69
C GLN A 109 -1.32 23.69 -9.83
N LYS A 110 -1.04 23.51 -8.53
CA LYS A 110 -0.66 24.62 -7.64
C LYS A 110 0.66 25.26 -8.07
N HIS A 111 1.64 24.45 -8.47
CA HIS A 111 2.92 24.93 -8.97
C HIS A 111 2.74 25.78 -10.24
N HIS A 112 1.96 25.29 -11.19
CA HIS A 112 1.64 26.03 -12.41
C HIS A 112 0.86 27.32 -12.13
N ARG A 113 -0.13 27.30 -11.23
CA ARG A 113 -0.84 28.52 -10.82
C ARG A 113 0.10 29.58 -10.23
N ASN A 114 1.10 29.16 -9.46
CA ASN A 114 2.08 30.07 -8.89
C ASN A 114 3.02 30.65 -9.94
N ARG A 115 3.41 29.85 -10.95
CA ARG A 115 4.33 30.26 -12.02
C ARG A 115 3.66 30.97 -13.19
N LYS A 116 2.34 30.78 -13.36
CA LYS A 116 1.53 31.28 -14.47
C LYS A 116 2.14 30.93 -15.83
N ASP A 117 2.61 29.69 -15.97
CA ASP A 117 3.40 29.22 -17.11
C ASP A 117 2.61 28.35 -18.10
N LEU A 118 1.36 27.98 -17.80
CA LEU A 118 0.49 27.25 -18.72
C LEU A 118 -0.32 28.18 -19.65
N GLN A 119 -0.67 27.69 -20.84
CA GLN A 119 -1.46 28.40 -21.85
C GLN A 119 -2.50 27.48 -22.50
N GLY A 120 -3.52 28.07 -23.13
CA GLY A 120 -4.54 27.33 -23.88
C GLY A 120 -5.23 26.24 -23.05
N ASP A 121 -5.39 25.05 -23.63
CA ASP A 121 -6.03 23.90 -22.98
C ASP A 121 -5.28 23.42 -21.73
N GLU A 122 -3.96 23.54 -21.69
CA GLU A 122 -3.17 23.19 -20.49
C GLU A 122 -3.49 24.13 -19.33
N PHE A 123 -3.74 25.41 -19.61
CA PHE A 123 -4.17 26.35 -18.57
C PHE A 123 -5.56 25.99 -18.02
N LEU A 124 -6.49 25.58 -18.88
CA LEU A 124 -7.84 25.16 -18.48
C LEU A 124 -7.80 23.84 -17.68
N GLY A 125 -6.98 22.88 -18.09
CA GLY A 125 -6.80 21.60 -17.39
C GLY A 125 -5.89 21.68 -16.16
N GLY A 126 -5.06 22.72 -16.06
CA GLY A 126 -4.07 22.90 -15.00
C GLY A 126 -2.92 21.90 -15.00
N PHE A 127 -2.74 21.15 -16.09
CA PHE A 127 -1.76 20.07 -16.21
C PHE A 127 -1.17 20.09 -17.63
N SER A 128 0.15 20.02 -17.73
CA SER A 128 0.88 20.02 -19.00
C SER A 128 1.11 18.61 -19.53
N ILE A 129 1.25 18.46 -20.85
CA ILE A 129 1.69 17.20 -21.48
C ILE A 129 3.07 16.72 -20.98
N ARG A 130 3.88 17.65 -20.46
CA ARG A 130 5.21 17.35 -19.89
C ARG A 130 5.15 16.94 -18.42
N ASP A 131 4.05 17.22 -17.74
CA ASP A 131 3.91 16.83 -16.34
C ASP A 131 3.85 15.31 -16.21
N LYS A 132 4.44 14.83 -15.12
CA LYS A 132 4.45 13.42 -14.74
C LYS A 132 4.02 13.29 -13.29
N VAL A 133 3.28 12.22 -13.01
CA VAL A 133 2.97 11.79 -11.65
C VAL A 133 3.81 10.56 -11.32
N TYR A 134 4.14 10.40 -10.06
CA TYR A 134 4.76 9.18 -9.53
C TYR A 134 3.72 8.06 -9.48
N PRO A 135 4.10 6.81 -9.77
CA PRO A 135 3.26 5.65 -9.51
C PRO A 135 2.79 5.63 -8.06
N VAL A 136 1.55 5.18 -7.84
CA VAL A 136 0.98 4.91 -6.52
C VAL A 136 0.65 3.43 -6.43
N ILE A 137 1.16 2.76 -5.40
CA ILE A 137 1.00 1.33 -5.15
C ILE A 137 0.58 1.15 -3.70
N THR A 138 -0.31 0.20 -3.43
CA THR A 138 -0.67 -0.19 -2.06
C THR A 138 -0.47 -1.69 -1.85
N ILE A 139 0.22 -2.02 -0.76
CA ILE A 139 0.38 -3.39 -0.26
C ILE A 139 -0.63 -3.61 0.86
N CYS A 140 -1.54 -4.56 0.66
CA CYS A 140 -2.46 -5.03 1.69
C CYS A 140 -1.77 -6.12 2.51
N ILE A 141 -1.37 -5.81 3.73
CA ILE A 141 -0.73 -6.74 4.66
C ILE A 141 -1.83 -7.45 5.44
N TYR A 142 -2.01 -8.74 5.16
CA TYR A 142 -3.01 -9.57 5.81
C TYR A 142 -2.37 -10.55 6.80
N TYR A 143 -2.75 -10.42 8.08
CA TYR A 143 -2.25 -11.22 9.21
C TYR A 143 -3.39 -11.86 10.02
N GLY A 144 -4.54 -12.05 9.37
CA GLY A 144 -5.68 -12.74 9.97
C GLY A 144 -5.38 -14.20 10.32
N ASP A 145 -6.24 -14.78 11.17
CA ASP A 145 -6.10 -16.16 11.63
C ASP A 145 -6.53 -17.21 10.60
N LYS A 146 -7.42 -16.81 9.69
CA LYS A 146 -7.91 -17.63 8.57
C LYS A 146 -7.18 -17.27 7.28
N PRO A 147 -7.14 -18.18 6.29
CA PRO A 147 -6.62 -17.85 4.97
C PRO A 147 -7.36 -16.67 4.33
N TYR A 148 -6.65 -15.83 3.59
CA TYR A 148 -7.25 -14.71 2.87
C TYR A 148 -8.21 -15.23 1.79
N ASN A 149 -9.49 -14.90 1.93
CA ASN A 149 -10.56 -15.29 1.00
C ASN A 149 -11.28 -14.10 0.35
N GLY A 150 -10.65 -12.93 0.34
CA GLY A 150 -11.17 -11.72 -0.31
C GLY A 150 -10.87 -11.69 -1.80
N ALA A 151 -11.56 -10.79 -2.51
CA ALA A 151 -11.24 -10.50 -3.91
C ALA A 151 -9.87 -9.81 -4.02
N LYS A 152 -9.04 -10.24 -4.98
CA LYS A 152 -7.75 -9.64 -5.32
C LYS A 152 -7.80 -8.79 -6.59
N GLU A 153 -8.93 -8.78 -7.27
CA GLU A 153 -9.15 -7.99 -8.48
C GLU A 153 -10.62 -7.54 -8.60
N LEU A 154 -10.85 -6.43 -9.28
CA LEU A 154 -12.17 -5.80 -9.39
C LEU A 154 -13.19 -6.72 -10.06
N TYR A 155 -12.78 -7.48 -11.08
CA TYR A 155 -13.68 -8.39 -11.79
C TYR A 155 -14.33 -9.44 -10.88
N GLN A 156 -13.67 -9.84 -9.78
CA GLN A 156 -14.23 -10.78 -8.80
C GLN A 156 -15.37 -10.20 -7.96
N ILE A 157 -15.53 -8.86 -7.97
CA ILE A 157 -16.59 -8.16 -7.23
C ILE A 157 -17.71 -7.70 -8.19
N LEU A 158 -17.39 -7.50 -9.46
CA LEU A 158 -18.38 -7.18 -10.47
C LEU A 158 -19.29 -8.39 -10.70
N GLU A 159 -20.53 -8.13 -11.13
CA GLU A 159 -21.37 -9.14 -11.78
C GLU A 159 -20.84 -9.46 -13.19
N TYR A 160 -19.53 -9.73 -13.32
CA TYR A 160 -18.82 -9.77 -14.59
C TYR A 160 -19.35 -10.84 -15.54
N GLU A 161 -19.69 -12.02 -15.00
CA GLU A 161 -20.17 -13.16 -15.78
C GLU A 161 -21.52 -12.92 -16.46
N THR A 162 -22.36 -12.04 -15.88
CA THR A 162 -23.69 -11.73 -16.45
C THR A 162 -23.64 -10.65 -17.53
N LEU A 163 -22.49 -9.98 -17.70
CA LEU A 163 -22.34 -8.90 -18.67
C LEU A 163 -22.19 -9.44 -20.11
N PRO A 164 -22.75 -8.75 -21.12
CA PRO A 164 -22.49 -9.07 -22.52
C PRO A 164 -21.00 -8.97 -22.85
N ASP A 165 -20.46 -9.90 -23.65
CA ASP A 165 -19.03 -9.91 -24.00
C ASP A 165 -18.56 -8.64 -24.70
N LYS A 166 -19.45 -8.01 -25.49
CA LYS A 166 -19.20 -6.72 -26.12
C LYS A 166 -18.99 -5.58 -25.11
N LEU A 167 -19.51 -5.70 -23.88
CA LEU A 167 -19.30 -4.72 -22.82
C LEU A 167 -18.01 -5.01 -22.04
N LYS A 168 -17.68 -6.30 -21.84
CA LYS A 168 -16.50 -6.73 -21.07
C LYS A 168 -15.19 -6.11 -21.58
N VAL A 169 -15.05 -5.91 -22.89
CA VAL A 169 -13.85 -5.31 -23.51
C VAL A 169 -13.56 -3.87 -23.11
N PHE A 170 -14.57 -3.16 -22.57
CA PHE A 170 -14.42 -1.76 -22.13
C PHE A 170 -14.12 -1.63 -20.63
N LEU A 171 -14.16 -2.73 -19.88
CA LEU A 171 -13.96 -2.72 -18.42
C LEU A 171 -12.48 -2.87 -18.07
N ASN A 172 -12.01 -2.07 -17.13
CA ASN A 172 -10.67 -2.26 -16.55
C ASN A 172 -10.74 -3.20 -15.35
N ASN A 173 -9.77 -4.10 -15.23
CA ASN A 173 -9.63 -4.96 -14.07
C ASN A 173 -8.57 -4.41 -13.11
N TYR A 174 -9.02 -3.72 -12.05
CA TYR A 174 -8.11 -3.21 -11.03
C TYR A 174 -7.60 -4.35 -10.14
N LYS A 175 -6.30 -4.55 -10.06
CA LYS A 175 -5.67 -5.60 -9.23
C LYS A 175 -5.06 -5.01 -7.96
N ILE A 176 -5.12 -5.76 -6.87
CA ILE A 176 -4.48 -5.39 -5.60
C ILE A 176 -3.37 -6.36 -5.23
N HIS A 177 -2.44 -5.89 -4.40
CA HIS A 177 -1.29 -6.67 -3.94
C HIS A 177 -1.49 -7.06 -2.48
N VAL A 178 -1.84 -8.33 -2.24
CA VAL A 178 -2.07 -8.86 -0.88
C VAL A 178 -0.84 -9.66 -0.44
N LEU A 179 -0.18 -9.21 0.62
CA LEU A 179 0.84 -9.95 1.36
C LEU A 179 0.14 -10.69 2.50
N GLU A 180 -0.12 -11.98 2.30
CA GLU A 180 -0.67 -12.86 3.34
C GLU A 180 0.46 -13.45 4.19
N ILE A 181 0.67 -12.92 5.39
CA ILE A 181 1.83 -13.26 6.22
C ILE A 181 1.85 -14.75 6.58
N ARG A 182 0.69 -15.32 6.93
CA ARG A 182 0.60 -16.73 7.37
C ARG A 182 0.97 -17.74 6.29
N SER A 183 0.75 -17.44 5.02
CA SER A 183 1.04 -18.33 3.89
C SER A 183 2.29 -17.95 3.11
N PHE A 184 2.97 -16.86 3.47
CA PHE A 184 4.16 -16.39 2.77
C PHE A 184 5.35 -17.34 2.95
N HIS A 185 5.78 -18.03 1.89
CA HIS A 185 6.75 -19.11 2.01
C HIS A 185 8.18 -18.65 2.34
N ASP A 186 8.63 -17.53 1.77
CA ASP A 186 10.05 -17.16 1.77
C ASP A 186 10.35 -16.03 2.78
N ILE A 187 10.01 -16.21 4.06
CA ILE A 187 10.24 -15.18 5.09
C ILE A 187 11.71 -14.79 5.25
N ASP A 188 12.66 -15.62 4.81
CA ASP A 188 14.10 -15.30 4.81
C ASP A 188 14.46 -14.21 3.79
N ARG A 189 13.53 -13.77 2.94
CA ARG A 189 13.70 -12.57 2.09
C ARG A 189 13.79 -11.29 2.91
N PHE A 190 13.14 -11.24 4.07
CA PHE A 190 13.20 -10.11 4.99
C PHE A 190 14.50 -10.17 5.81
N LYS A 191 15.20 -9.04 5.92
CA LYS A 191 16.54 -8.92 6.51
C LYS A 191 16.56 -8.14 7.83
N THR A 192 15.46 -7.51 8.18
CA THR A 192 15.20 -6.90 9.50
C THR A 192 14.44 -7.88 10.40
N ASP A 193 14.08 -7.43 11.61
CA ASP A 193 13.22 -8.17 12.55
C ASP A 193 11.83 -8.53 11.98
N LEU A 194 11.48 -8.01 10.78
CA LEU A 194 10.32 -8.46 10.01
C LEU A 194 10.27 -9.96 9.80
N ARG A 195 11.42 -10.59 9.54
CA ARG A 195 11.51 -12.04 9.37
C ARG A 195 10.99 -12.76 10.61
N GLU A 196 11.44 -12.33 11.78
CA GLU A 196 11.09 -12.91 13.07
C GLU A 196 9.63 -12.63 13.42
N VAL A 197 9.13 -11.41 13.20
CA VAL A 197 7.73 -11.04 13.40
C VAL A 197 6.81 -11.87 12.51
N PHE A 198 7.13 -12.00 11.22
CA PHE A 198 6.32 -12.80 10.29
C PHE A 198 6.39 -14.28 10.64
N GLY A 199 7.58 -14.78 11.00
CA GLY A 199 7.75 -16.13 11.51
C GLY A 199 6.93 -16.42 12.76
N PHE A 200 6.82 -15.46 13.68
CA PHE A 200 5.96 -15.59 14.84
C PHE A 200 4.47 -15.63 14.44
N ILE A 201 4.03 -14.73 13.55
CA ILE A 201 2.65 -14.70 13.05
C ILE A 201 2.28 -16.02 12.34
N GLN A 202 3.17 -16.60 11.54
CA GLN A 202 2.95 -17.88 10.85
C GLN A 202 2.68 -19.04 11.80
N ARG A 203 3.31 -19.02 12.98
CA ARG A 203 3.20 -20.07 14.00
C ARG A 203 2.19 -19.74 15.10
N SER A 204 1.59 -18.55 15.02
CA SER A 204 0.68 -18.05 16.07
C SER A 204 -0.56 -18.93 16.22
N GLY A 205 -0.81 -19.40 17.44
CA GLY A 205 -1.88 -20.36 17.76
C GLY A 205 -1.38 -21.79 17.96
N ASN A 206 -0.08 -22.05 17.84
CA ASN A 206 0.56 -23.31 18.21
C ASN A 206 1.72 -23.06 19.20
N PRO A 207 1.48 -23.16 20.53
CA PRO A 207 2.46 -22.81 21.56
C PRO A 207 3.79 -23.59 21.44
N ALA A 208 3.75 -24.83 20.95
CA ALA A 208 4.96 -25.64 20.78
C ALA A 208 5.83 -25.14 19.62
N GLU A 209 5.22 -24.72 18.51
CA GLU A 209 5.93 -24.16 17.36
C GLU A 209 6.42 -22.73 17.63
N GLU A 210 5.65 -21.93 18.37
CA GLU A 210 6.08 -20.60 18.83
C GLU A 210 7.34 -20.70 19.73
N GLN A 211 7.33 -21.60 20.71
CA GLN A 211 8.47 -21.82 21.61
C GLN A 211 9.70 -22.35 20.85
N LYS A 212 9.48 -23.31 19.93
CA LYS A 212 10.55 -23.86 19.10
C LYS A 212 11.20 -22.77 18.24
N PHE A 213 10.40 -21.97 17.53
CA PHE A 213 10.91 -20.88 16.70
C PHE A 213 11.65 -19.83 17.51
N THR A 214 11.13 -19.45 18.69
CA THR A 214 11.80 -18.52 19.59
C THR A 214 13.16 -19.08 20.03
N PHE A 215 13.22 -20.35 20.41
CA PHE A 215 14.47 -21.00 20.84
C PHE A 215 15.49 -21.11 19.70
N GLU A 216 15.06 -21.46 18.50
CA GLU A 216 15.93 -21.60 17.32
C GLU A 216 16.50 -20.26 16.83
N ASN A 217 15.86 -19.14 17.16
CA ASN A 217 16.32 -17.79 16.78
C ASN A 217 16.89 -16.98 17.96
N LYS A 218 17.10 -17.59 19.13
CA LYS A 218 17.64 -16.90 20.33
C LYS A 218 19.03 -16.29 20.16
N GLU A 219 19.87 -16.83 19.28
CA GLU A 219 21.23 -16.30 19.02
C GLU A 219 21.25 -15.19 17.96
N ARG A 220 20.08 -14.87 17.36
CA ARG A 220 19.92 -13.85 16.31
C ARG A 220 19.07 -12.65 16.75
N LEU A 221 18.49 -12.71 17.95
CA LEU A 221 17.78 -11.62 18.64
C LEU A 221 18.73 -10.90 19.60
#